data_AF-A0A838V7I9-F1
#
_entry.id   AF-A0A838V7I9-F1
#
_cell.length_a   1.000
_cell.length_b   1.000
_cell.length_c   1.000
_cell.angle_alpha   90.00
_cell.angle_beta   90.00
_cell.angle_gamma   90.00
#
_symmetry.space_group_name_H-M   'P 1'
#
loop_
_entity.id
_entity.type
_entity.pdbx_description
1 polymer ?
#
loop_
_entity_poly.entity_id
_entity_poly.type
_entity_poly.pdbx_seq_one_letter_code
_entity_poly.pdbx_strand_id
1 'polypeptide(L)'
;MYKMALLLAATAAIVIPHTAVIAAEPAAVAPAAAQDTRLTVFLDAEFANDLKLRPQLATRLGLKEGEDRLDDISDAAQLQRLEERRASVARMKAAFDRGKLSPRGQTNFDIWTTELQRMELQYKYRRYQPPFYSFLYSVHSQLPDFLINTHTASDAADMRAYNARLRAIPAVLDTAIAQTKLSDTAGIHAPRFEIERVIEGANVIITGAPFNAGKDSPLWADAKAKVGKLQAAGKLTPTEADALLDDTRASLVAMKPGYERVIAWARSELPTAPSGRVGAISLPGGVEWYAAALSINTTLPLSAKQIHQIGLDELKRIEGEQDAFAKTAGFADHEAFYADRAKRFPPQPWTEALRQEYLARANGIVAHNRSLLPERFNAMPQYRAEVIREPSFSEVAGGAAHAAPPSPDGVRPGRVYVHLQGKTPDPALLTDLMCHEGIPGHVMAGDIQVRQTRTPRFRLAGGYVSFNEGWALYAEQLCKEIGAYSDVADDFMHLDQEHFRAARLVVDTGIHALGWTEQQAVDFMMSTGRLSPDQARSEVRRYITLPGQATGYKIGMLKIMALLHKAETALGPKFDIKAFDDLIISDGSQPLLVLEERVDNWIADQKQARH
;
A
#
# COMPACT_ATOMS: atom_id res chain seq x y z
N MET A 1 57.85 69.33 -42.30
CA MET A 1 57.06 68.75 -43.43
C MET A 1 57.65 67.38 -43.72
N TYR A 2 56.97 66.25 -43.85
CA TYR A 2 55.59 65.83 -43.62
C TYR A 2 55.62 64.32 -43.97
N LYS A 3 54.93 63.44 -43.21
CA LYS A 3 54.61 62.02 -43.59
C LYS A 3 55.81 61.05 -43.65
N MET A 4 55.72 59.78 -43.27
CA MET A 4 54.56 58.90 -43.10
C MET A 4 54.95 57.74 -42.18
N ALA A 5 54.03 57.35 -41.30
CA ALA A 5 54.14 56.18 -40.45
C ALA A 5 53.90 54.89 -41.24
N LEU A 6 54.75 53.88 -41.03
CA LEU A 6 54.44 52.46 -41.16
C LEU A 6 55.49 51.69 -40.34
N LEU A 7 55.17 51.35 -39.09
CA LEU A 7 56.02 50.49 -38.26
C LEU A 7 55.63 49.03 -38.51
N LEU A 8 56.47 48.31 -39.25
CA LEU A 8 56.60 46.85 -39.17
C LEU A 8 57.30 46.54 -37.83
N ALA A 9 56.61 45.89 -36.90
CA ALA A 9 57.23 45.31 -35.71
C ALA A 9 57.29 43.79 -35.88
N ALA A 10 58.52 43.29 -36.00
CA ALA A 10 58.86 41.88 -36.03
C ALA A 10 58.49 41.22 -34.68
N THR A 11 57.67 40.17 -34.75
CA THR A 11 57.32 39.32 -33.62
C THR A 11 58.53 38.50 -33.18
N ALA A 12 59.04 38.79 -31.98
CA ALA A 12 59.99 37.94 -31.27
C ALA A 12 59.27 36.70 -30.73
N ALA A 13 59.79 35.52 -31.05
CA ALA A 13 59.30 34.24 -30.53
C ALA A 13 59.61 34.11 -29.03
N ILE A 14 58.58 34.14 -28.19
CA ILE A 14 58.65 33.73 -26.79
C ILE A 14 58.26 32.26 -26.72
N VAL A 15 59.21 31.41 -26.34
CA VAL A 15 58.99 30.00 -26.03
C VAL A 15 58.23 29.91 -24.71
N ILE A 16 56.95 29.56 -24.77
CA ILE A 16 56.13 29.22 -23.60
C ILE A 16 56.34 27.72 -23.32
N PRO A 17 56.75 27.31 -22.10
CA PRO A 17 56.84 25.91 -21.77
C PRO A 17 55.44 25.29 -21.77
N HIS A 18 55.27 24.21 -22.55
CA HIS A 18 54.07 23.38 -22.51
C HIS A 18 53.93 22.74 -21.11
N THR A 19 53.10 23.33 -20.26
CA THR A 19 52.49 22.59 -19.16
C THR A 19 51.49 21.62 -19.78
N ALA A 20 51.86 20.34 -19.77
CA ALA A 20 50.95 19.27 -20.12
C ALA A 20 49.73 19.34 -19.19
N VAL A 21 48.58 19.69 -19.76
CA VAL A 21 47.29 19.45 -19.11
C VAL A 21 47.15 17.94 -19.06
N ILE A 22 47.46 17.34 -17.90
CA ILE A 22 47.02 15.99 -17.59
C ILE A 22 45.50 16.07 -17.51
N ALA A 23 44.84 15.68 -18.60
CA ALA A 23 43.43 15.37 -18.56
C ALA A 23 43.25 14.29 -17.50
N ALA A 24 42.58 14.63 -16.39
CA ALA A 24 42.16 13.64 -15.42
C ALA A 24 41.31 12.60 -16.16
N GLU A 25 41.76 11.34 -16.18
CA GLU A 25 40.93 10.22 -16.63
C GLU A 25 39.60 10.26 -15.87
N PRO A 26 38.46 10.04 -16.57
CA PRO A 26 37.19 9.87 -15.87
C PRO A 26 37.36 8.73 -14.87
N ALA A 27 37.12 9.01 -13.59
CA ALA A 27 37.24 8.03 -12.51
C ALA A 27 36.57 6.71 -12.93
N ALA A 28 37.35 5.63 -12.99
CA ALA A 28 36.84 4.31 -13.31
C ALA A 28 35.66 3.99 -12.39
N VAL A 29 34.47 3.82 -12.97
CA VAL A 29 33.29 3.38 -12.22
C VAL A 29 33.66 2.05 -11.55
N ALA A 30 33.61 2.01 -10.22
CA ALA A 30 33.94 0.82 -9.46
C ALA A 30 33.18 -0.39 -10.04
N PRO A 31 33.82 -1.58 -10.20
CA PRO A 31 33.24 -2.71 -10.93
C PRO A 31 31.80 -3.08 -10.52
N ALA A 32 31.47 -2.96 -9.23
CA ALA A 32 30.13 -3.23 -8.70
C ALA A 32 29.06 -2.23 -9.18
N ALA A 33 29.38 -0.92 -9.25
CA ALA A 33 28.43 0.09 -9.72
C ALA A 33 28.09 -0.07 -11.21
N ALA A 34 29.06 -0.55 -12.01
CA ALA A 34 28.83 -0.91 -13.40
C ALA A 34 27.91 -2.15 -13.52
N GLN A 35 28.07 -3.16 -12.65
CA GLN A 35 27.17 -4.32 -12.61
C GLN A 35 25.76 -3.94 -12.17
N ASP A 36 25.61 -3.09 -11.17
CA ASP A 36 24.30 -2.60 -10.71
C ASP A 36 23.55 -1.84 -11.82
N THR A 37 24.26 -1.02 -12.59
CA THR A 37 23.67 -0.30 -13.73
C THR A 37 23.18 -1.29 -14.78
N ARG A 38 23.99 -2.31 -15.11
CA ARG A 38 23.59 -3.38 -16.04
C ARG A 38 22.38 -4.17 -15.52
N LEU A 39 22.35 -4.50 -14.24
CA LEU A 39 21.24 -5.20 -13.60
C LEU A 39 19.96 -4.35 -13.66
N THR A 40 20.06 -3.06 -13.38
CA THR A 40 18.92 -2.14 -13.42
C THR A 40 18.32 -2.07 -14.82
N VAL A 41 19.15 -1.90 -15.86
CA VAL A 41 18.70 -1.90 -17.26
C VAL A 41 18.02 -3.22 -17.63
N PHE A 42 18.59 -4.35 -17.18
CA PHE A 42 18.00 -5.66 -17.41
C PHE A 42 16.62 -5.79 -16.73
N LEU A 43 16.52 -5.46 -15.44
CA LEU A 43 15.29 -5.56 -14.66
C LEU A 43 14.19 -4.62 -15.19
N ASP A 44 14.57 -3.43 -15.66
CA ASP A 44 13.63 -2.49 -16.27
C ASP A 44 13.05 -3.03 -17.59
N ALA A 45 13.86 -3.69 -18.41
CA ALA A 45 13.40 -4.31 -19.65
C ALA A 45 12.47 -5.51 -19.38
N GLU A 46 12.84 -6.34 -18.40
CA GLU A 46 12.01 -7.47 -17.95
C GLU A 46 10.67 -6.98 -17.39
N PHE A 47 10.69 -5.94 -16.57
CA PHE A 47 9.48 -5.32 -16.01
C PHE A 47 8.61 -4.65 -17.08
N ALA A 48 9.19 -3.98 -18.07
CA ALA A 48 8.45 -3.42 -19.19
C ALA A 48 7.71 -4.50 -20.01
N ASN A 49 8.29 -5.69 -20.15
CA ASN A 49 7.61 -6.81 -20.81
C ASN A 49 6.47 -7.37 -19.96
N ASP A 50 6.67 -7.49 -18.65
CA ASP A 50 5.63 -7.92 -17.69
C ASP A 50 4.42 -6.96 -17.70
N LEU A 51 4.65 -5.65 -17.81
CA LEU A 51 3.58 -4.65 -17.89
C LEU A 51 2.65 -4.81 -19.10
N LYS A 52 3.12 -5.39 -20.21
CA LYS A 52 2.28 -5.67 -21.39
C LYS A 52 1.15 -6.66 -21.08
N LEU A 53 1.36 -7.52 -20.08
CA LEU A 53 0.38 -8.49 -19.58
C LEU A 53 -0.44 -7.95 -18.39
N ARG A 54 -0.19 -6.72 -17.94
CA ARG A 54 -0.80 -6.09 -16.77
C ARG A 54 -1.21 -4.63 -17.06
N PRO A 55 -2.12 -4.40 -18.05
CA PRO A 55 -2.54 -3.06 -18.44
C PRO A 55 -3.09 -2.21 -17.28
N GLN A 56 -3.72 -2.80 -16.27
CA GLN A 56 -4.22 -2.03 -15.13
C GLN A 56 -3.07 -1.57 -14.21
N LEU A 57 -2.02 -2.38 -14.05
CA LEU A 57 -0.81 -1.93 -13.35
C LEU A 57 -0.08 -0.85 -14.15
N ALA A 58 0.01 -0.97 -15.48
CA ALA A 58 0.59 0.06 -16.33
C ALA A 58 -0.13 1.41 -16.10
N THR A 59 -1.47 1.41 -16.08
CA THR A 59 -2.25 2.62 -15.75
C THR A 59 -1.97 3.15 -14.34
N ARG A 60 -1.86 2.30 -13.31
CA ARG A 60 -1.49 2.73 -11.94
C ARG A 60 -0.15 3.45 -11.88
N LEU A 61 0.78 3.05 -12.76
CA LEU A 61 2.11 3.66 -12.89
C LEU A 61 2.11 4.88 -13.83
N GLY A 62 0.94 5.32 -14.30
CA GLY A 62 0.80 6.46 -15.22
C GLY A 62 1.17 6.17 -16.66
N LEU A 63 1.29 4.89 -17.05
CA LEU A 63 1.59 4.48 -18.42
C LEU A 63 0.29 4.31 -19.23
N LYS A 64 0.35 4.76 -20.48
CA LYS A 64 -0.78 4.76 -21.43
C LYS A 64 -0.84 3.51 -22.31
N GLU A 65 0.23 2.71 -22.33
CA GLU A 65 0.26 1.46 -23.10
C GLU A 65 -0.79 0.47 -22.56
N GLY A 66 -1.73 0.05 -23.42
CA GLY A 66 -2.82 -0.85 -23.03
C GLY A 66 -3.90 -0.22 -22.15
N GLU A 67 -4.01 1.11 -22.11
CA GLU A 67 -5.00 1.82 -21.30
C GLU A 67 -6.46 1.48 -21.67
N ASP A 68 -6.70 0.90 -22.83
CA ASP A 68 -7.99 0.42 -23.32
C ASP A 68 -8.34 -1.00 -22.86
N ARG A 69 -7.44 -1.69 -22.15
CA ARG A 69 -7.61 -3.09 -21.72
C ARG A 69 -7.70 -3.24 -20.21
N LEU A 70 -8.38 -4.30 -19.79
CA LEU A 70 -8.37 -4.85 -18.43
C LEU A 70 -7.41 -6.03 -18.34
N ASP A 71 -6.98 -6.39 -17.13
CA ASP A 71 -6.08 -7.52 -16.92
C ASP A 71 -6.82 -8.84 -17.25
N ASP A 72 -6.12 -9.80 -17.89
CA ASP A 72 -6.62 -11.16 -18.02
C ASP A 72 -6.40 -11.92 -16.70
N ILE A 73 -7.52 -12.21 -16.03
CA ILE A 73 -7.54 -12.88 -14.73
C ILE A 73 -7.54 -14.41 -14.83
N SER A 74 -7.63 -14.99 -16.03
CA SER A 74 -7.73 -16.43 -16.26
C SER A 74 -6.53 -17.22 -15.71
N ASP A 75 -6.73 -18.51 -15.46
CA ASP A 75 -5.66 -19.42 -15.02
C ASP A 75 -4.51 -19.49 -16.03
N ALA A 76 -4.85 -19.40 -17.33
CA ALA A 76 -3.88 -19.42 -18.41
C ALA A 76 -3.01 -18.17 -18.40
N ALA A 77 -3.60 -16.98 -18.23
CA ALA A 77 -2.85 -15.74 -18.12
C ALA A 77 -2.01 -15.67 -16.84
N GLN A 78 -2.53 -16.16 -15.70
CA GLN A 78 -1.76 -16.29 -14.47
C GLN A 78 -0.54 -17.22 -14.66
N LEU A 79 -0.72 -18.36 -15.33
CA LEU A 79 0.38 -19.28 -15.63
C LEU A 79 1.39 -18.66 -16.59
N GLN A 80 0.92 -17.98 -17.65
CA GLN A 80 1.78 -17.29 -18.59
C GLN A 80 2.69 -16.29 -17.86
N ARG A 81 2.12 -15.43 -16.99
CA ARG A 81 2.92 -14.48 -16.20
C ARG A 81 3.92 -15.19 -15.28
N LEU A 82 3.55 -16.32 -14.68
CA LEU A 82 4.45 -17.11 -13.86
C LEU A 82 5.62 -17.69 -14.67
N GLU A 83 5.36 -18.27 -15.84
CA GLU A 83 6.40 -18.81 -16.71
C GLU A 83 7.34 -17.71 -17.23
N GLU A 84 6.80 -16.55 -17.59
CA GLU A 84 7.62 -15.38 -17.96
C GLU A 84 8.51 -14.93 -16.80
N ARG A 85 7.99 -14.91 -15.56
CA ARG A 85 8.79 -14.60 -14.36
C ARG A 85 9.86 -15.66 -14.12
N ARG A 86 9.55 -16.95 -14.28
CA ARG A 86 10.54 -18.05 -14.16
C ARG A 86 11.68 -17.87 -15.15
N ALA A 87 11.34 -17.63 -16.41
CA ALA A 87 12.31 -17.39 -17.48
C ALA A 87 13.14 -16.12 -17.21
N SER A 88 12.51 -15.05 -16.73
CA SER A 88 13.16 -13.79 -16.35
C SER A 88 14.20 -13.98 -15.23
N VAL A 89 13.83 -14.66 -14.14
CA VAL A 89 14.76 -14.95 -13.03
C VAL A 89 15.90 -15.87 -13.50
N ALA A 90 15.62 -16.86 -14.35
CA ALA A 90 16.66 -17.72 -14.91
C ALA A 90 17.66 -16.91 -15.77
N ARG A 91 17.18 -16.01 -16.63
CA ARG A 91 18.03 -15.08 -17.40
C ARG A 91 18.87 -14.18 -16.49
N MET A 92 18.27 -13.64 -15.43
CA MET A 92 18.97 -12.81 -14.44
C MET A 92 20.12 -13.60 -13.77
N LYS A 93 19.84 -14.80 -13.25
CA LYS A 93 20.83 -15.64 -12.56
C LYS A 93 21.94 -16.11 -13.50
N ALA A 94 21.68 -16.25 -14.80
CA ALA A 94 22.70 -16.58 -15.79
C ALA A 94 23.58 -15.38 -16.17
N ALA A 95 23.01 -14.16 -16.17
CA ALA A 95 23.70 -12.95 -16.62
C ALA A 95 24.46 -12.21 -15.51
N PHE A 96 24.08 -12.40 -14.25
CA PHE A 96 24.60 -11.65 -13.11
C PHE A 96 25.09 -12.56 -11.99
N ASP A 97 26.30 -12.29 -11.52
CA ASP A 97 26.85 -12.88 -10.30
C ASP A 97 26.49 -11.98 -9.11
N ARG A 98 25.65 -12.49 -8.21
CA ARG A 98 25.18 -11.76 -7.03
C ARG A 98 26.33 -11.21 -6.19
N GLY A 99 27.43 -11.95 -6.06
CA GLY A 99 28.59 -11.55 -5.25
C GLY A 99 29.39 -10.38 -5.83
N LYS A 100 29.15 -10.01 -7.09
CA LYS A 100 29.79 -8.85 -7.77
C LYS A 100 28.91 -7.61 -7.80
N LEU A 101 27.70 -7.68 -7.27
CA LEU A 101 26.79 -6.55 -7.13
C LEU A 101 27.10 -5.78 -5.84
N SER A 102 26.80 -4.49 -5.82
CA SER A 102 26.80 -3.74 -4.55
C SER A 102 25.70 -4.27 -3.63
N PRO A 103 25.71 -3.93 -2.33
CA PRO A 103 24.61 -4.29 -1.42
C PRO A 103 23.22 -3.92 -1.97
N ARG A 104 23.09 -2.78 -2.65
CA ARG A 104 21.83 -2.37 -3.28
C ARG A 104 21.49 -3.21 -4.51
N GLY A 105 22.48 -3.58 -5.32
CA GLY A 105 22.30 -4.49 -6.44
C GLY A 105 21.85 -5.88 -5.97
N GLN A 106 22.43 -6.38 -4.88
CA GLN A 106 22.03 -7.64 -4.24
C GLN A 106 20.57 -7.59 -3.77
N THR A 107 20.17 -6.52 -3.08
CA THR A 107 18.77 -6.29 -2.69
C THR A 107 17.82 -6.41 -3.89
N ASN A 108 18.11 -5.73 -5.01
CA ASN A 108 17.25 -5.80 -6.19
C ASN A 108 17.20 -7.20 -6.81
N PHE A 109 18.33 -7.90 -6.85
CA PHE A 109 18.43 -9.28 -7.31
C PHE A 109 17.59 -10.24 -6.44
N ASP A 110 17.65 -10.09 -5.12
CA ASP A 110 16.95 -10.96 -4.18
C ASP A 110 15.45 -10.71 -4.17
N ILE A 111 15.05 -9.44 -4.29
CA ILE A 111 13.64 -9.08 -4.39
C ILE A 111 13.06 -9.63 -5.69
N TRP A 112 13.76 -9.51 -6.82
CA TRP A 112 13.30 -10.09 -8.09
C TRP A 112 13.12 -11.62 -8.00
N THR A 113 14.01 -12.29 -7.26
CA THR A 113 13.93 -13.73 -6.98
C THR A 113 12.78 -14.08 -6.02
N THR A 114 12.59 -13.28 -4.98
CA THR A 114 11.52 -13.48 -3.97
C THR A 114 10.14 -13.30 -4.60
N GLU A 115 9.99 -12.36 -5.54
CA GLU A 115 8.73 -12.20 -6.28
C GLU A 115 8.36 -13.46 -7.07
N LEU A 116 9.31 -14.20 -7.63
CA LEU A 116 9.02 -15.48 -8.26
C LEU A 116 8.46 -16.49 -7.23
N GLN A 117 9.09 -16.62 -6.07
CA GLN A 117 8.62 -17.54 -5.03
C GLN A 117 7.20 -17.19 -4.56
N ARG A 118 6.90 -15.89 -4.42
CA ARG A 118 5.54 -15.41 -4.11
C ARG A 118 4.56 -15.76 -5.21
N MET A 119 4.91 -15.54 -6.48
CA MET A 119 4.06 -15.89 -7.63
C MET A 119 3.82 -17.40 -7.72
N GLU A 120 4.81 -18.23 -7.38
CA GLU A 120 4.66 -19.68 -7.34
C GLU A 120 3.68 -20.13 -6.25
N LEU A 121 3.78 -19.56 -5.04
CA LEU A 121 2.83 -19.83 -3.97
C LEU A 121 1.42 -19.33 -4.32
N GLN A 122 1.31 -18.11 -4.84
CA GLN A 122 0.03 -17.55 -5.28
C GLN A 122 -0.61 -18.41 -6.36
N TYR A 123 0.15 -18.86 -7.37
CA TYR A 123 -0.38 -19.75 -8.40
C TYR A 123 -0.76 -21.12 -7.84
N LYS A 124 0.06 -21.71 -6.96
CA LYS A 124 -0.24 -23.00 -6.30
C LYS A 124 -1.57 -22.93 -5.55
N TYR A 125 -1.82 -21.85 -4.81
CA TYR A 125 -3.01 -21.66 -4.00
C TYR A 125 -4.08 -20.75 -4.64
N ARG A 126 -4.03 -20.50 -5.95
CA ARG A 126 -4.95 -19.58 -6.65
C ARG A 126 -6.45 -19.90 -6.48
N ARG A 127 -6.78 -21.16 -6.20
CA ARG A 127 -8.16 -21.62 -5.91
C ARG A 127 -8.66 -21.24 -4.52
N TYR A 128 -7.79 -20.81 -3.61
CA TYR A 128 -8.17 -20.42 -2.25
C TYR A 128 -8.52 -18.93 -2.13
N GLN A 129 -8.27 -18.15 -3.18
CA GLN A 129 -8.66 -16.75 -3.28
C GLN A 129 -9.35 -16.49 -4.62
N PRO A 130 -10.51 -17.13 -4.88
CA PRO A 130 -11.23 -16.87 -6.12
C PRO A 130 -11.65 -15.40 -6.23
N PRO A 131 -11.92 -14.89 -7.45
CA PRO A 131 -12.11 -13.47 -7.70
C PRO A 131 -13.22 -12.77 -6.88
N PHE A 132 -14.18 -13.50 -6.33
CA PHE A 132 -15.25 -12.96 -5.47
C PHE A 132 -15.07 -13.25 -3.96
N TYR A 133 -13.92 -13.75 -3.52
CA TYR A 133 -13.73 -14.19 -2.13
C TYR A 133 -13.35 -13.07 -1.16
N SER A 134 -12.68 -12.02 -1.65
CA SER A 134 -12.05 -11.01 -0.78
C SER A 134 -12.95 -9.83 -0.46
N PHE A 135 -13.12 -9.53 0.83
CA PHE A 135 -13.91 -8.38 1.29
C PHE A 135 -13.44 -7.03 0.73
N LEU A 136 -12.11 -6.87 0.54
CA LEU A 136 -11.50 -5.66 -0.01
C LEU A 136 -11.22 -5.74 -1.51
N TYR A 137 -11.00 -6.95 -2.04
CA TYR A 137 -10.42 -7.16 -3.36
C TYR A 137 -11.31 -7.99 -4.29
N SER A 138 -12.63 -7.99 -4.04
CA SER A 138 -13.61 -8.66 -4.88
C SER A 138 -13.73 -7.98 -6.24
N VAL A 139 -13.68 -8.75 -7.32
CA VAL A 139 -13.60 -8.20 -8.70
C VAL A 139 -14.81 -7.36 -9.10
N HIS A 140 -16.00 -7.65 -8.55
CA HIS A 140 -17.22 -6.88 -8.83
C HIS A 140 -17.12 -5.41 -8.38
N SER A 141 -16.30 -5.12 -7.36
CA SER A 141 -16.08 -3.77 -6.84
C SER A 141 -14.73 -3.19 -7.30
N GLN A 142 -13.71 -4.01 -7.50
CA GLN A 142 -12.39 -3.53 -7.95
C GLN A 142 -12.38 -2.94 -9.36
N LEU A 143 -13.14 -3.51 -10.30
CA LEU A 143 -13.22 -3.00 -11.67
C LEU A 143 -13.77 -1.56 -11.71
N PRO A 144 -14.93 -1.25 -11.09
CA PRO A 144 -15.42 0.11 -11.05
C PRO A 144 -14.54 1.04 -10.20
N ASP A 145 -14.03 0.58 -9.06
CA ASP A 145 -13.10 1.35 -8.23
C ASP A 145 -11.86 1.80 -9.02
N PHE A 146 -11.23 0.88 -9.77
CA PHE A 146 -10.10 1.19 -10.62
C PHE A 146 -10.44 2.24 -11.69
N LEU A 147 -11.62 2.14 -12.32
CA LEU A 147 -12.05 3.12 -13.30
C LEU A 147 -12.23 4.51 -12.68
N ILE A 148 -12.89 4.59 -11.52
CA ILE A 148 -13.19 5.86 -10.84
C ILE A 148 -11.91 6.51 -10.32
N ASN A 149 -11.12 5.75 -9.56
CA ASN A 149 -10.02 6.28 -8.75
C ASN A 149 -8.65 6.25 -9.43
N THR A 150 -8.44 5.38 -10.42
CA THR A 150 -7.14 5.21 -11.08
C THR A 150 -7.12 5.65 -12.53
N HIS A 151 -8.16 5.33 -13.33
CA HIS A 151 -8.19 5.75 -14.73
C HIS A 151 -8.46 7.25 -14.84
N THR A 152 -7.41 8.02 -15.10
CA THR A 152 -7.48 9.47 -15.32
C THR A 152 -7.76 9.79 -16.78
N ALA A 153 -8.56 10.82 -17.04
CA ALA A 153 -8.83 11.32 -18.38
C ALA A 153 -8.26 12.73 -18.57
N SER A 154 -7.28 12.84 -19.47
CA SER A 154 -6.61 14.08 -19.83
C SER A 154 -7.00 14.61 -21.20
N ASP A 155 -7.62 13.78 -22.05
CA ASP A 155 -8.13 14.12 -23.37
C ASP A 155 -9.24 13.14 -23.83
N ALA A 156 -9.69 13.29 -25.09
CA ALA A 156 -10.73 12.45 -25.68
C ALA A 156 -10.29 10.98 -25.89
N ALA A 157 -9.00 10.70 -26.10
CA ALA A 157 -8.50 9.34 -26.30
C ALA A 157 -8.56 8.55 -25.00
N ASP A 158 -8.22 9.18 -23.88
CA ASP A 158 -8.36 8.58 -22.55
C ASP A 158 -9.82 8.19 -22.26
N MET A 159 -10.78 9.07 -22.55
CA MET A 159 -12.20 8.72 -22.38
C MET A 159 -12.67 7.57 -23.28
N ARG A 160 -12.13 7.44 -24.50
CA ARG A 160 -12.40 6.27 -25.35
C ARG A 160 -11.82 4.99 -24.75
N ALA A 161 -10.65 5.05 -24.14
CA ALA A 161 -10.03 3.93 -23.43
C ALA A 161 -10.84 3.55 -22.16
N TYR A 162 -11.35 4.54 -21.43
CA TYR A 162 -12.31 4.32 -20.33
C TYR A 162 -13.53 3.52 -20.80
N ASN A 163 -14.16 3.93 -21.90
CA ASN A 163 -15.32 3.24 -22.47
C ASN A 163 -14.98 1.84 -23.00
N ALA A 164 -13.79 1.64 -23.56
CA ALA A 164 -13.31 0.31 -23.95
C ALA A 164 -13.21 -0.64 -22.75
N ARG A 165 -12.71 -0.16 -21.61
CA ARG A 165 -12.69 -0.94 -20.37
C ARG A 165 -14.09 -1.24 -19.84
N LEU A 166 -15.02 -0.30 -19.88
CA LEU A 166 -16.44 -0.55 -19.52
C LEU A 166 -17.03 -1.70 -20.35
N ARG A 167 -16.78 -1.71 -21.65
CA ARG A 167 -17.22 -2.78 -22.55
C ARG A 167 -16.56 -4.13 -22.26
N ALA A 168 -15.35 -4.14 -21.71
CA ALA A 168 -14.61 -5.36 -21.38
C ALA A 168 -15.04 -5.99 -20.03
N ILE A 169 -15.65 -5.21 -19.12
CA ILE A 169 -16.05 -5.69 -17.78
C ILE A 169 -16.86 -6.99 -17.81
N PRO A 170 -17.90 -7.16 -18.65
CA PRO A 170 -18.70 -8.39 -18.66
C PRO A 170 -17.88 -9.66 -18.88
N ALA A 171 -16.89 -9.63 -19.78
CA ALA A 171 -16.05 -10.79 -20.07
C ALA A 171 -15.12 -11.14 -18.88
N VAL A 172 -14.62 -10.13 -18.18
CA VAL A 172 -13.83 -10.32 -16.94
C VAL A 172 -14.71 -10.92 -15.84
N LEU A 173 -15.95 -10.43 -15.68
CA LEU A 173 -16.90 -10.98 -14.71
C LEU A 173 -17.29 -12.44 -15.03
N ASP A 174 -17.46 -12.79 -16.31
CA ASP A 174 -17.74 -14.17 -16.72
C ASP A 174 -16.56 -15.10 -16.40
N THR A 175 -15.33 -14.63 -16.64
CA THR A 175 -14.10 -15.35 -16.26
C THR A 175 -14.02 -15.52 -14.74
N ALA A 176 -14.38 -14.48 -13.98
CA ALA A 176 -14.39 -14.52 -12.53
C ALA A 176 -15.41 -15.53 -11.97
N ILE A 177 -16.61 -15.59 -12.54
CA ILE A 177 -17.63 -16.59 -12.18
C ILE A 177 -17.08 -17.99 -12.48
N ALA A 178 -16.49 -18.20 -13.66
CA ALA A 178 -15.93 -19.51 -14.03
C ALA A 178 -14.81 -19.96 -13.08
N GLN A 179 -13.88 -19.06 -12.72
CA GLN A 179 -12.81 -19.37 -11.78
C GLN A 179 -13.31 -19.62 -10.36
N THR A 180 -14.36 -18.92 -9.94
CA THR A 180 -14.96 -19.12 -8.62
C THR A 180 -15.65 -20.48 -8.56
N LYS A 181 -16.40 -20.88 -9.60
CA LYS A 181 -16.98 -22.22 -9.71
C LYS A 181 -15.94 -23.36 -9.69
N LEU A 182 -14.75 -23.13 -10.25
CA LEU A 182 -13.64 -24.09 -10.14
C LEU A 182 -13.14 -24.23 -8.70
N SER A 183 -13.21 -23.16 -7.92
CA SER A 183 -12.84 -23.15 -6.50
C SER A 183 -13.94 -23.81 -5.66
N ASP A 184 -15.21 -23.55 -5.97
CA ASP A 184 -16.36 -24.22 -5.36
C ASP A 184 -16.31 -25.74 -5.58
N THR A 185 -15.97 -26.18 -6.80
CA THR A 185 -15.79 -27.61 -7.11
C THR A 185 -14.65 -28.24 -6.29
N ALA A 186 -13.65 -27.46 -5.89
CA ALA A 186 -12.57 -27.88 -5.02
C ALA A 186 -12.90 -27.78 -3.51
N GLY A 187 -14.14 -27.42 -3.16
CA GLY A 187 -14.59 -27.25 -1.78
C GLY A 187 -14.14 -25.93 -1.13
N ILE A 188 -13.70 -24.95 -1.92
CA ILE A 188 -13.32 -23.61 -1.45
C ILE A 188 -14.48 -22.65 -1.71
N HIS A 189 -15.32 -22.48 -0.69
CA HIS A 189 -16.51 -21.62 -0.76
C HIS A 189 -16.31 -20.31 -0.02
N ALA A 190 -16.74 -19.20 -0.62
CA ALA A 190 -16.76 -17.91 0.07
C ALA A 190 -17.81 -17.91 1.20
N PRO A 191 -17.52 -17.27 2.35
CA PRO A 191 -18.50 -17.11 3.43
C PRO A 191 -19.78 -16.43 2.97
N ARG A 192 -20.91 -16.78 3.59
CA ARG A 192 -22.23 -16.24 3.28
C ARG A 192 -22.27 -14.71 3.24
N PHE A 193 -21.64 -14.03 4.20
CA PHE A 193 -21.63 -12.57 4.24
C PHE A 193 -20.94 -11.94 3.01
N GLU A 194 -19.95 -12.63 2.44
CA GLU A 194 -19.24 -12.13 1.25
C GLU A 194 -20.12 -12.30 0.02
N ILE A 195 -20.83 -13.43 -0.11
CA ILE A 195 -21.82 -13.63 -1.18
C ILE A 195 -22.94 -12.57 -1.10
N GLU A 196 -23.44 -12.27 0.11
CA GLU A 196 -24.41 -11.19 0.34
C GLU A 196 -23.85 -9.83 -0.09
N ARG A 197 -22.59 -9.53 0.27
CA ARG A 197 -21.89 -8.31 -0.14
C ARG A 197 -21.68 -8.21 -1.65
N VAL A 198 -21.36 -9.31 -2.33
CA VAL A 198 -21.23 -9.35 -3.80
C VAL A 198 -22.56 -9.00 -4.46
N ILE A 199 -23.68 -9.52 -3.94
CA ILE A 199 -25.02 -9.17 -4.43
C ILE A 199 -25.31 -7.69 -4.20
N GLU A 200 -25.09 -7.18 -2.99
CA GLU A 200 -25.34 -5.78 -2.65
C GLU A 200 -24.49 -4.84 -3.50
N GLY A 201 -23.17 -5.06 -3.54
CA GLY A 201 -22.23 -4.26 -4.31
C GLY A 201 -22.53 -4.28 -5.80
N ALA A 202 -22.84 -5.45 -6.38
CA ALA A 202 -23.24 -5.54 -7.79
C ALA A 202 -24.51 -4.75 -8.09
N ASN A 203 -25.52 -4.79 -7.20
CA ASN A 203 -26.75 -4.00 -7.36
C ASN A 203 -26.46 -2.49 -7.32
N VAL A 204 -25.56 -2.03 -6.45
CA VAL A 204 -25.15 -0.61 -6.38
C VAL A 204 -24.57 -0.14 -7.72
N ILE A 205 -23.72 -0.96 -8.37
CA ILE A 205 -23.10 -0.58 -9.64
C ILE A 205 -24.12 -0.43 -10.79
N ILE A 206 -25.18 -1.25 -10.80
CA ILE A 206 -26.18 -1.25 -11.89
C ILE A 206 -27.50 -0.55 -11.55
N THR A 207 -27.55 0.22 -10.47
CA THR A 207 -28.72 1.01 -10.06
C THR A 207 -28.47 2.50 -10.32
N GLY A 208 -29.50 3.22 -10.76
CA GLY A 208 -29.42 4.62 -11.15
C GLY A 208 -29.24 4.82 -12.65
N ALA A 209 -29.12 6.07 -13.08
CA ALA A 209 -28.88 6.39 -14.48
C ALA A 209 -27.49 5.88 -14.92
N PRO A 210 -27.33 5.35 -16.14
CA PRO A 210 -28.33 5.29 -17.21
C PRO A 210 -29.22 4.04 -17.21
N PHE A 211 -29.13 3.17 -16.21
CA PHE A 211 -29.83 1.87 -16.18
C PHE A 211 -31.33 2.01 -15.88
N ASN A 212 -31.67 2.89 -14.94
CA ASN A 212 -33.04 3.21 -14.56
C ASN A 212 -33.16 4.68 -14.16
N ALA A 213 -34.39 5.15 -13.93
CA ALA A 213 -34.63 6.51 -13.47
C ALA A 213 -34.11 6.69 -12.03
N GLY A 214 -33.46 7.81 -11.75
CA GLY A 214 -32.95 8.13 -10.41
C GLY A 214 -31.65 8.92 -10.45
N LYS A 215 -30.90 8.85 -9.34
CA LYS A 215 -29.54 9.40 -9.26
C LYS A 215 -28.62 8.68 -10.25
N ASP A 216 -27.53 9.33 -10.65
CA ASP A 216 -26.51 8.69 -11.49
C ASP A 216 -25.92 7.47 -10.75
N SER A 217 -25.74 6.37 -11.49
CA SER A 217 -24.91 5.24 -11.04
C SER A 217 -23.45 5.69 -10.88
N PRO A 218 -22.63 5.01 -10.05
CA PRO A 218 -21.28 5.47 -9.73
C PRO A 218 -20.40 5.73 -10.97
N LEU A 219 -20.40 4.80 -11.94
CA LEU A 219 -19.60 4.92 -13.16
C LEU A 219 -20.14 5.99 -14.12
N TRP A 220 -21.45 6.22 -14.13
CA TRP A 220 -22.04 7.29 -14.93
C TRP A 220 -21.71 8.68 -14.37
N ALA A 221 -21.78 8.83 -13.04
CA ALA A 221 -21.38 10.05 -12.36
C ALA A 221 -19.90 10.38 -12.60
N ASP A 222 -19.02 9.37 -12.50
CA ASP A 222 -17.58 9.51 -12.77
C ASP A 222 -17.29 9.93 -14.22
N ALA A 223 -17.90 9.25 -15.20
CA ALA A 223 -17.72 9.60 -16.61
C ALA A 223 -18.20 11.03 -16.92
N LYS A 224 -19.36 11.44 -16.38
CA LYS A 224 -19.84 12.83 -16.47
C LYS A 224 -18.88 13.83 -15.85
N ALA A 225 -18.32 13.52 -14.68
CA ALA A 225 -17.35 14.40 -14.02
C ALA A 225 -16.07 14.54 -14.85
N LYS A 226 -15.56 13.44 -15.41
CA LYS A 226 -14.36 13.42 -16.27
C LYS A 226 -14.58 14.21 -17.56
N VAL A 227 -15.66 13.94 -18.30
CA VAL A 227 -16.00 14.68 -19.52
C VAL A 227 -16.25 16.16 -19.22
N GLY A 228 -16.99 16.47 -18.16
CA GLY A 228 -17.26 17.85 -17.74
C GLY A 228 -15.97 18.61 -17.41
N LYS A 229 -15.00 17.96 -16.75
CA LYS A 229 -13.68 18.55 -16.48
C LYS A 229 -12.89 18.83 -17.76
N LEU A 230 -12.92 17.91 -18.73
CA LEU A 230 -12.26 18.11 -20.03
C LEU A 230 -12.89 19.25 -20.83
N GLN A 231 -14.23 19.31 -20.85
CA GLN A 231 -14.96 20.39 -21.51
C GLN A 231 -14.70 21.75 -20.85
N ALA A 232 -14.73 21.83 -19.51
CA ALA A 232 -14.40 23.05 -18.77
C ALA A 232 -12.94 23.51 -19.00
N ALA A 233 -12.04 22.56 -19.27
CA ALA A 233 -10.65 22.84 -19.64
C ALA A 233 -10.46 23.17 -21.14
N GLY A 234 -11.53 23.26 -21.94
CA GLY A 234 -11.46 23.52 -23.38
C GLY A 234 -10.87 22.39 -24.21
N LYS A 235 -10.78 21.17 -23.65
CA LYS A 235 -10.19 19.99 -24.30
C LYS A 235 -11.20 19.18 -25.12
N LEU A 236 -12.48 19.51 -25.03
CA LEU A 236 -13.58 18.90 -25.79
C LEU A 236 -14.54 20.00 -26.24
N THR A 237 -15.00 19.90 -27.49
CA THR A 237 -16.19 20.62 -27.95
C THR A 237 -17.46 20.03 -27.33
N PRO A 238 -18.58 20.77 -27.29
CA PRO A 238 -19.86 20.21 -26.82
C PRO A 238 -20.26 18.93 -27.56
N THR A 239 -20.06 18.87 -28.88
CA THR A 239 -20.37 17.69 -29.69
C THR A 239 -19.50 16.49 -29.35
N GLU A 240 -18.20 16.68 -29.11
CA GLU A 240 -17.31 15.60 -28.67
C GLU A 240 -17.66 15.11 -27.26
N ALA A 241 -18.01 16.02 -26.36
CA ALA A 241 -18.46 15.68 -25.02
C ALA A 241 -19.74 14.83 -25.06
N ASP A 242 -20.74 15.24 -25.85
CA ASP A 242 -21.99 14.49 -26.04
C ASP A 242 -21.71 13.10 -26.64
N ALA A 243 -20.87 13.01 -27.67
CA ALA A 243 -20.52 11.73 -28.29
C ALA A 243 -19.81 10.77 -27.32
N LEU A 244 -18.90 11.27 -26.48
CA LEU A 244 -18.23 10.46 -25.45
C LEU A 244 -19.21 9.99 -24.37
N LEU A 245 -20.15 10.83 -23.96
CA LEU A 245 -21.19 10.48 -22.99
C LEU A 245 -22.21 9.49 -23.54
N ASP A 246 -22.57 9.59 -24.82
CA ASP A 246 -23.43 8.60 -25.48
C ASP A 246 -22.73 7.24 -25.62
N ASP A 247 -21.44 7.22 -25.98
CA ASP A 247 -20.64 5.98 -26.01
C ASP A 247 -20.49 5.37 -24.62
N THR A 248 -20.30 6.21 -23.59
CA THR A 248 -20.27 5.78 -22.19
C THR A 248 -21.61 5.15 -21.80
N ARG A 249 -22.73 5.81 -22.13
CA ARG A 249 -24.09 5.33 -21.83
C ARG A 249 -24.32 3.96 -22.47
N ALA A 250 -23.98 3.81 -23.75
CA ALA A 250 -24.10 2.54 -24.47
C ALA A 250 -23.23 1.45 -23.83
N SER A 251 -22.00 1.78 -23.43
CA SER A 251 -21.07 0.86 -22.77
C SER A 251 -21.58 0.39 -21.42
N LEU A 252 -22.16 1.29 -20.61
CA LEU A 252 -22.78 0.94 -19.35
C LEU A 252 -23.98 0.02 -19.57
N VAL A 253 -24.90 0.36 -20.49
CA VAL A 253 -26.06 -0.51 -20.79
C VAL A 253 -25.61 -1.91 -21.22
N ALA A 254 -24.56 -2.02 -22.03
CA ALA A 254 -23.97 -3.30 -22.42
C ALA A 254 -23.24 -4.03 -21.27
N MET A 255 -22.76 -3.29 -20.26
CA MET A 255 -22.11 -3.84 -19.06
C MET A 255 -23.12 -4.49 -18.10
N LYS A 256 -24.33 -3.93 -17.96
CA LYS A 256 -25.34 -4.36 -16.98
C LYS A 256 -25.63 -5.87 -16.98
N PRO A 257 -25.81 -6.55 -18.13
CA PRO A 257 -26.01 -8.00 -18.14
C PRO A 257 -24.88 -8.81 -17.48
N GLY A 258 -23.64 -8.32 -17.48
CA GLY A 258 -22.52 -8.97 -16.79
C GLY A 258 -22.72 -9.00 -15.27
N TYR A 259 -23.12 -7.88 -14.69
CA TYR A 259 -23.45 -7.80 -13.25
C TYR A 259 -24.72 -8.56 -12.89
N GLU A 260 -25.72 -8.59 -13.77
CA GLU A 260 -26.92 -9.43 -13.56
C GLU A 260 -26.56 -10.93 -13.47
N ARG A 261 -25.59 -11.40 -14.26
CA ARG A 261 -25.05 -12.76 -14.13
C ARG A 261 -24.28 -12.99 -12.83
N VAL A 262 -23.51 -12.01 -12.36
CA VAL A 262 -22.86 -12.05 -11.03
C VAL A 262 -23.91 -12.19 -9.93
N ILE A 263 -24.96 -11.36 -9.95
CA ILE A 263 -26.05 -11.42 -8.97
C ILE A 263 -26.78 -12.76 -9.03
N ALA A 264 -27.07 -13.27 -10.23
CA ALA A 264 -27.73 -14.56 -10.41
C ALA A 264 -26.88 -15.72 -9.86
N TRP A 265 -25.58 -15.74 -10.16
CA TRP A 265 -24.64 -16.71 -9.61
C TRP A 265 -24.54 -16.60 -8.09
N ALA A 266 -24.31 -15.40 -7.54
CA ALA A 266 -24.20 -15.22 -6.09
C ALA A 266 -25.49 -15.65 -5.36
N ARG A 267 -26.67 -15.37 -5.93
CA ARG A 267 -27.95 -15.87 -5.40
C ARG A 267 -28.06 -17.39 -5.44
N SER A 268 -27.48 -18.06 -6.44
CA SER A 268 -27.47 -19.54 -6.47
C SER A 268 -26.53 -20.15 -5.44
N GLU A 269 -25.46 -19.45 -5.06
CA GLU A 269 -24.51 -19.91 -4.02
C GLU A 269 -25.02 -19.69 -2.58
N LEU A 270 -25.88 -18.68 -2.36
CA LEU A 270 -26.36 -18.30 -1.02
C LEU A 270 -26.90 -19.46 -0.15
N PRO A 271 -27.70 -20.40 -0.66
CA PRO A 271 -28.25 -21.48 0.16
C PRO A 271 -27.18 -22.42 0.75
N THR A 272 -26.03 -22.54 0.08
CA THR A 272 -24.94 -23.45 0.46
C THR A 272 -23.70 -22.72 1.01
N ALA A 273 -23.69 -21.38 0.98
CA ALA A 273 -22.57 -20.59 1.46
C ALA A 273 -22.34 -20.77 2.99
N PRO A 274 -21.10 -21.07 3.42
CA PRO A 274 -20.79 -21.35 4.82
C PRO A 274 -20.96 -20.12 5.72
N SER A 275 -21.36 -20.33 6.97
CA SER A 275 -21.45 -19.28 8.00
C SER A 275 -21.00 -19.81 9.37
N GLY A 276 -20.73 -18.90 10.32
CA GLY A 276 -20.28 -19.26 11.66
C GLY A 276 -18.78 -19.57 11.74
N ARG A 277 -18.42 -20.85 11.77
CA ARG A 277 -17.00 -21.27 11.78
C ARG A 277 -16.49 -21.30 10.34
N VAL A 278 -15.75 -20.27 9.98
CA VAL A 278 -15.18 -20.03 8.65
C VAL A 278 -13.67 -19.78 8.76
N GLY A 279 -13.00 -19.49 7.65
CA GLY A 279 -11.56 -19.28 7.61
C GLY A 279 -10.81 -20.51 7.09
N ALA A 280 -9.48 -20.41 7.09
CA ALA A 280 -8.64 -21.35 6.34
C ALA A 280 -8.74 -22.77 6.90
N ILE A 281 -8.81 -22.92 8.23
CA ILE A 281 -9.01 -24.22 8.90
C ILE A 281 -10.27 -24.97 8.47
N SER A 282 -11.28 -24.29 7.91
CA SER A 282 -12.51 -24.92 7.42
C SER A 282 -12.42 -25.42 5.98
N LEU A 283 -11.35 -25.09 5.26
CA LEU A 283 -11.17 -25.42 3.84
C LEU A 283 -10.33 -26.70 3.67
N PRO A 284 -10.61 -27.54 2.65
CA PRO A 284 -9.71 -28.62 2.25
C PRO A 284 -8.29 -28.08 1.97
N GLY A 285 -7.25 -28.65 2.60
CA GLY A 285 -5.86 -28.18 2.44
C GLY A 285 -5.57 -26.77 2.99
N GLY A 286 -6.50 -26.24 3.81
CA GLY A 286 -6.45 -24.86 4.26
C GLY A 286 -5.36 -24.56 5.30
N VAL A 287 -4.86 -25.57 6.02
CA VAL A 287 -3.73 -25.40 6.97
C VAL A 287 -2.44 -25.06 6.21
N GLU A 288 -2.15 -25.80 5.14
CA GLU A 288 -0.98 -25.57 4.30
C GLU A 288 -1.11 -24.25 3.54
N TRP A 289 -2.31 -23.93 3.07
CA TRP A 289 -2.59 -22.63 2.46
C TRP A 289 -2.37 -21.48 3.44
N TYR A 290 -2.88 -21.57 4.67
CA TYR A 290 -2.72 -20.51 5.65
C TYR A 290 -1.26 -20.28 6.02
N ALA A 291 -0.46 -21.34 6.13
CA ALA A 291 0.99 -21.21 6.31
C ALA A 291 1.66 -20.45 5.15
N ALA A 292 1.25 -20.73 3.90
CA ALA A 292 1.72 -19.97 2.74
C ALA A 292 1.24 -18.51 2.76
N ALA A 293 -0.01 -18.26 3.15
CA ALA A 293 -0.56 -16.91 3.28
C ALA A 293 0.17 -16.09 4.35
N LEU A 294 0.49 -16.69 5.51
CA LEU A 294 1.34 -16.08 6.54
C LEU A 294 2.73 -15.76 5.98
N SER A 295 3.36 -16.69 5.26
CA SER A 295 4.68 -16.44 4.65
C SER A 295 4.65 -15.31 3.62
N ILE A 296 3.62 -15.21 2.78
CA ILE A 296 3.47 -14.14 1.79
C ILE A 296 3.29 -12.77 2.47
N ASN A 297 2.48 -12.71 3.53
CA ASN A 297 2.11 -11.44 4.17
C ASN A 297 3.14 -10.97 5.20
N THR A 298 3.76 -11.88 5.96
CA THR A 298 4.80 -11.55 6.94
C THR A 298 6.18 -11.50 6.32
N THR A 299 6.42 -12.26 5.24
CA THR A 299 7.75 -12.50 4.64
C THR A 299 8.76 -13.16 5.60
N LEU A 300 8.26 -13.79 6.66
CA LEU A 300 9.05 -14.49 7.68
C LEU A 300 8.57 -15.95 7.82
N PRO A 301 9.43 -16.87 8.26
CA PRO A 301 9.07 -18.27 8.48
C PRO A 301 8.38 -18.46 9.85
N LEU A 302 7.29 -17.74 10.09
CA LEU A 302 6.53 -17.82 11.35
C LEU A 302 5.32 -18.74 11.21
N SER A 303 5.14 -19.63 12.19
CA SER A 303 3.92 -20.43 12.30
C SER A 303 2.76 -19.63 12.90
N ALA A 304 1.52 -20.05 12.61
CA ALA A 304 0.33 -19.47 13.22
C ALA A 304 0.38 -19.47 14.76
N LYS A 305 0.90 -20.55 15.37
CA LYS A 305 1.05 -20.64 16.83
C LYS A 305 2.02 -19.59 17.38
N GLN A 306 3.15 -19.36 16.70
CA GLN A 306 4.10 -18.32 17.11
C GLN A 306 3.47 -16.94 17.00
N ILE A 307 2.78 -16.64 15.89
CA ILE A 307 2.11 -15.35 15.69
C ILE A 307 1.01 -15.12 16.73
N HIS A 308 0.22 -16.15 17.04
CA HIS A 308 -0.81 -16.06 18.08
C HIS A 308 -0.21 -15.73 19.45
N GLN A 309 0.86 -16.44 19.84
CA GLN A 309 1.52 -16.20 21.12
C GLN A 309 2.15 -14.81 21.18
N ILE A 310 2.80 -14.37 20.10
CA ILE A 310 3.33 -13.00 19.99
C ILE A 310 2.21 -11.98 20.19
N GLY A 311 1.04 -12.20 19.59
CA GLY A 311 -0.13 -11.34 19.79
C GLY A 311 -0.56 -11.24 21.25
N LEU A 312 -0.69 -12.38 21.94
CA LEU A 312 -1.07 -12.41 23.36
C LEU A 312 -0.02 -11.73 24.26
N ASP A 313 1.26 -11.96 23.97
CA ASP A 313 2.37 -11.36 24.74
C ASP A 313 2.41 -9.83 24.54
N GLU A 314 2.19 -9.35 23.31
CA GLU A 314 2.15 -7.92 23.01
C GLU A 314 0.93 -7.23 23.61
N LEU A 315 -0.26 -7.85 23.59
CA LEU A 315 -1.45 -7.31 24.27
C LEU A 315 -1.16 -7.08 25.76
N LYS A 316 -0.58 -8.09 26.43
CA LYS A 316 -0.21 -7.99 27.84
C LYS A 316 0.84 -6.89 28.10
N ARG A 317 1.85 -6.77 27.24
CA ARG A 317 2.87 -5.70 27.36
C ARG A 317 2.22 -4.33 27.27
N ILE A 318 1.41 -4.12 26.24
CA ILE A 318 0.78 -2.83 25.93
C ILE A 318 -0.19 -2.43 27.04
N GLU A 319 -1.02 -3.35 27.55
CA GLU A 319 -1.92 -3.10 28.69
C GLU A 319 -1.14 -2.66 29.94
N GLY A 320 0.02 -3.27 30.20
CA GLY A 320 0.89 -2.88 31.31
C GLY A 320 1.46 -1.46 31.16
N GLU A 321 1.79 -1.05 29.93
CA GLU A 321 2.23 0.32 29.64
C GLU A 321 1.08 1.33 29.73
N GLN A 322 -0.09 0.98 29.24
CA GLN A 322 -1.31 1.78 29.38
C GLN A 322 -1.68 1.99 30.85
N ASP A 323 -1.56 0.97 31.70
CA ASP A 323 -1.74 1.09 33.15
C ASP A 323 -0.75 2.05 33.79
N ALA A 324 0.50 2.07 33.33
CA ALA A 324 1.51 3.00 33.83
C ALA A 324 1.18 4.45 33.45
N PHE A 325 0.72 4.69 32.22
CA PHE A 325 0.24 6.00 31.78
C PHE A 325 -1.01 6.45 32.53
N ALA A 326 -1.99 5.55 32.70
CA ALA A 326 -3.21 5.82 33.44
C ALA A 326 -2.92 6.25 34.89
N LYS A 327 -1.99 5.56 35.57
CA LYS A 327 -1.52 5.93 36.92
C LYS A 327 -0.85 7.30 36.96
N THR A 328 -0.04 7.62 35.95
CA THR A 328 0.58 8.95 35.81
C THR A 328 -0.47 10.05 35.63
N ALA A 329 -1.59 9.74 34.95
CA ALA A 329 -2.74 10.62 34.80
C ALA A 329 -3.68 10.65 36.03
N GLY A 330 -3.38 9.90 37.10
CA GLY A 330 -4.16 9.86 38.34
C GLY A 330 -5.34 8.87 38.33
N PHE A 331 -5.34 7.90 37.43
CA PHE A 331 -6.34 6.83 37.34
C PHE A 331 -5.82 5.52 37.92
N ALA A 332 -6.72 4.62 38.30
CA ALA A 332 -6.34 3.33 38.89
C ALA A 332 -5.66 2.41 37.87
N ASP A 333 -6.21 2.37 36.66
CA ASP A 333 -5.85 1.50 35.55
C ASP A 333 -6.30 2.11 34.21
N HIS A 334 -5.93 1.46 33.11
CA HIS A 334 -6.30 1.88 31.77
C HIS A 334 -7.82 1.93 31.54
N GLU A 335 -8.60 1.00 32.11
CA GLU A 335 -10.07 0.97 31.99
C GLU A 335 -10.71 2.23 32.60
N ALA A 336 -10.26 2.65 33.78
CA ALA A 336 -10.69 3.89 34.40
C ALA A 336 -10.34 5.12 33.54
N PHE A 337 -9.18 5.10 32.87
CA PHE A 337 -8.79 6.17 31.96
C PHE A 337 -9.66 6.21 30.69
N TYR A 338 -9.93 5.06 30.06
CA TYR A 338 -10.86 4.98 28.93
C TYR A 338 -12.26 5.48 29.28
N ALA A 339 -12.79 5.11 30.46
CA ALA A 339 -14.09 5.57 30.92
C ALA A 339 -14.15 7.10 31.08
N ASP A 340 -13.08 7.70 31.58
CA ASP A 340 -12.95 9.16 31.68
C ASP A 340 -12.84 9.82 30.31
N ARG A 341 -12.05 9.27 29.38
CA ARG A 341 -11.98 9.73 27.98
C ARG A 341 -13.35 9.74 27.32
N ALA A 342 -14.10 8.63 27.40
CA ALA A 342 -15.43 8.51 26.83
C ALA A 342 -16.42 9.52 27.41
N LYS A 343 -16.25 9.90 28.69
CA LYS A 343 -17.07 10.93 29.35
C LYS A 343 -16.69 12.35 28.91
N ARG A 344 -15.40 12.65 28.75
CA ARG A 344 -14.90 13.99 28.36
C ARG A 344 -15.06 14.27 26.86
N PHE A 345 -14.90 13.24 26.04
CA PHE A 345 -14.93 13.31 24.58
C PHE A 345 -15.98 12.37 23.99
N PRO A 346 -17.27 12.50 24.35
CA PRO A 346 -18.31 11.65 23.82
C PRO A 346 -18.43 11.86 22.28
N PRO A 347 -18.58 10.79 21.48
CA PRO A 347 -18.68 10.91 20.02
C PRO A 347 -19.85 11.81 19.59
N GLN A 348 -19.57 12.83 18.77
CA GLN A 348 -20.56 13.79 18.28
C GLN A 348 -20.81 13.61 16.79
N PRO A 349 -22.03 13.84 16.26
CA PRO A 349 -22.24 13.89 14.82
C PRO A 349 -21.37 14.96 14.15
N TRP A 350 -20.79 14.66 13.00
CA TRP A 350 -19.97 15.62 12.26
C TRP A 350 -20.79 16.83 11.76
N THR A 351 -20.45 18.02 12.26
CA THR A 351 -20.86 19.31 11.68
C THR A 351 -19.78 19.82 10.74
N GLU A 352 -20.10 20.77 9.86
CA GLU A 352 -19.08 21.34 8.97
C GLU A 352 -17.97 22.07 9.76
N ALA A 353 -18.31 22.73 10.87
CA ALA A 353 -17.33 23.34 11.75
C ALA A 353 -16.34 22.31 12.32
N LEU A 354 -16.84 21.17 12.80
CA LEU A 354 -16.00 20.08 13.31
C LEU A 354 -15.10 19.49 12.21
N ARG A 355 -15.61 19.35 10.98
CA ARG A 355 -14.79 18.87 9.85
C ARG A 355 -13.63 19.81 9.56
N GLN A 356 -13.89 21.11 9.50
CA GLN A 356 -12.86 22.11 9.25
C GLN A 356 -11.82 22.15 10.39
N GLU A 357 -12.27 22.07 11.64
CA GLU A 357 -11.39 21.99 12.81
C GLU A 357 -10.50 20.75 12.77
N TYR A 358 -11.08 19.57 12.49
CA TYR A 358 -10.33 18.32 12.38
C TYR A 358 -9.27 18.40 11.27
N LEU A 359 -9.64 18.88 10.07
CA LEU A 359 -8.71 19.01 8.95
C LEU A 359 -7.60 20.02 9.26
N ALA A 360 -7.91 21.15 9.90
CA ALA A 360 -6.91 22.13 10.31
C ALA A 360 -5.93 21.54 11.34
N ARG A 361 -6.43 20.84 12.36
CA ARG A 361 -5.60 20.16 13.37
C ARG A 361 -4.73 19.07 12.76
N ALA A 362 -5.30 18.22 11.90
CA ALA A 362 -4.59 17.14 11.23
C ALA A 362 -3.44 17.67 10.35
N ASN A 363 -3.70 18.71 9.55
CA ASN A 363 -2.65 19.38 8.76
C ASN A 363 -1.60 20.05 9.64
N GLY A 364 -2.00 20.64 10.77
CA GLY A 364 -1.09 21.20 11.77
C GLY A 364 -0.14 20.15 12.36
N ILE A 365 -0.66 18.96 12.70
CA ILE A 365 0.14 17.83 13.19
C ILE A 365 1.11 17.35 12.13
N VAL A 366 0.68 17.16 10.87
CA VAL A 366 1.58 16.77 9.77
C VAL A 366 2.73 17.78 9.61
N ALA A 367 2.44 19.08 9.70
CA ALA A 367 3.46 20.12 9.64
C ALA A 367 4.40 20.08 10.85
N HIS A 368 3.87 19.85 12.06
CA HIS A 368 4.65 19.71 13.28
C HIS A 368 5.57 18.50 13.23
N ASN A 369 5.04 17.30 12.92
CA ASN A 369 5.83 16.08 12.78
C ASN A 369 6.96 16.25 11.77
N ARG A 370 6.71 16.92 10.64
CA ARG A 370 7.75 17.24 9.65
C ARG A 370 8.88 18.09 10.23
N SER A 371 8.59 18.99 11.16
CA SER A 371 9.60 19.83 11.81
C SER A 371 10.49 19.07 12.79
N LEU A 372 10.01 17.92 13.29
CA LEU A 372 10.72 17.06 14.24
C LEU A 372 11.64 16.02 13.55
N LEU A 373 11.40 15.72 12.27
CA LEU A 373 12.18 14.73 11.51
C LEU A 373 13.71 14.93 11.50
N PRO A 374 14.28 16.16 11.58
CA PRO A 374 15.73 16.31 11.64
C PRO A 374 16.40 15.59 12.82
N GLU A 375 15.65 15.18 13.85
CA GLU A 375 16.16 14.36 14.95
C GLU A 375 16.38 12.89 14.56
N ARG A 376 15.64 12.39 13.56
CA ARG A 376 15.60 10.98 13.17
C ARG A 376 16.03 10.69 11.73
N PHE A 377 16.16 11.67 10.85
CA PHE A 377 16.48 11.44 9.43
C PHE A 377 17.56 12.38 8.90
N ASN A 378 18.40 11.90 7.98
CA ASN A 378 19.17 12.78 7.10
C ASN A 378 18.43 13.01 5.77
N ALA A 379 17.64 12.04 5.32
CA ALA A 379 16.85 12.13 4.09
C ALA A 379 15.43 12.64 4.37
N MET A 380 15.25 13.96 4.28
CA MET A 380 13.96 14.60 4.51
C MET A 380 12.97 14.41 3.34
N PRO A 381 11.64 14.32 3.60
CA PRO A 381 10.65 14.35 2.54
C PRO A 381 10.72 15.69 1.80
N GLN A 382 10.59 15.66 0.46
CA GLN A 382 10.78 16.85 -0.38
C GLN A 382 9.46 17.48 -0.84
N TYR A 383 8.43 16.69 -1.06
CA TYR A 383 7.14 17.17 -1.55
C TYR A 383 6.21 17.58 -0.42
N ARG A 384 5.13 18.28 -0.80
CA ARG A 384 4.09 18.72 0.13
C ARG A 384 3.24 17.52 0.56
N ALA A 385 2.72 17.57 1.78
CA ALA A 385 1.75 16.64 2.32
C ALA A 385 0.51 17.41 2.80
N GLU A 386 -0.68 16.88 2.58
CA GLU A 386 -1.94 17.47 3.05
C GLU A 386 -2.90 16.40 3.55
N VAL A 387 -3.72 16.75 4.55
CA VAL A 387 -4.83 15.93 5.02
C VAL A 387 -6.11 16.49 4.40
N ILE A 388 -6.84 15.65 3.68
CA ILE A 388 -8.08 16.01 2.99
C ILE A 388 -9.20 15.04 3.33
N ARG A 389 -10.43 15.53 3.23
CA ARG A 389 -11.61 14.68 3.36
C ARG A 389 -11.72 13.72 2.18
N GLU A 390 -12.10 12.49 2.45
CA GLU A 390 -12.43 11.50 1.43
C GLU A 390 -13.50 12.08 0.47
N PRO A 391 -13.33 11.95 -0.85
CA PRO A 391 -14.36 12.33 -1.80
C PRO A 391 -15.74 11.77 -1.44
N SER A 392 -16.79 12.58 -1.62
CA SER A 392 -18.14 12.24 -1.13
C SER A 392 -18.73 10.96 -1.74
N PHE A 393 -18.21 10.50 -2.88
CA PHE A 393 -18.68 9.28 -3.54
C PHE A 393 -18.12 7.98 -2.91
N SER A 394 -17.00 8.07 -2.19
CA SER A 394 -16.31 6.96 -1.53
C SER A 394 -16.30 7.10 -0.01
N GLU A 395 -16.67 8.26 0.52
CA GLU A 395 -16.74 8.51 1.95
C GLU A 395 -17.92 7.77 2.61
N VAL A 396 -17.59 6.88 3.55
CA VAL A 396 -18.54 6.17 4.42
C VAL A 396 -18.31 6.46 5.91
N ALA A 397 -19.35 6.32 6.73
CA ALA A 397 -19.22 6.42 8.18
C ALA A 397 -18.35 5.28 8.74
N GLY A 398 -17.35 5.64 9.56
CA GLY A 398 -16.40 4.66 10.12
C GLY A 398 -15.40 4.08 9.12
N GLY A 399 -15.28 4.65 7.91
CA GLY A 399 -14.24 4.25 6.96
C GLY A 399 -12.83 4.51 7.50
N ALA A 400 -11.89 3.63 7.14
CA ALA A 400 -10.49 3.80 7.52
C ALA A 400 -9.85 4.95 6.73
N ALA A 401 -8.98 5.72 7.39
CA ALA A 401 -8.11 6.65 6.67
C ALA A 401 -7.15 5.89 5.76
N HIS A 402 -6.62 6.55 4.74
CA HIS A 402 -5.59 6.00 3.88
C HIS A 402 -4.69 7.08 3.30
N ALA A 403 -3.47 6.69 2.95
CA ALA A 403 -2.48 7.57 2.35
C ALA A 403 -2.28 7.31 0.85
N ALA A 404 -2.01 8.39 0.12
CA ALA A 404 -1.52 8.34 -1.25
C ALA A 404 -0.18 9.07 -1.37
N PRO A 405 0.79 8.51 -2.13
CA PRO A 405 2.05 9.18 -2.38
C PRO A 405 1.86 10.45 -3.23
N PRO A 406 2.78 11.42 -3.11
CA PRO A 406 2.85 12.53 -4.06
C PRO A 406 3.07 12.02 -5.49
N SER A 407 2.74 12.83 -6.50
CA SER A 407 3.15 12.52 -7.87
C SER A 407 4.69 12.59 -7.99
N PRO A 408 5.31 11.86 -8.95
CA PRO A 408 6.78 11.88 -9.12
C PRO A 408 7.39 13.26 -9.39
N ASP A 409 6.60 14.23 -9.86
CA ASP A 409 6.99 15.63 -10.07
C ASP A 409 6.65 16.55 -8.87
N GLY A 410 6.02 16.01 -7.81
CA GLY A 410 5.59 16.74 -6.62
C GLY A 410 4.42 17.72 -6.83
N VAL A 411 3.85 17.79 -8.05
CA VAL A 411 2.74 18.71 -8.36
C VAL A 411 1.49 18.35 -7.55
N ARG A 412 1.14 17.06 -7.50
CA ARG A 412 0.15 16.53 -6.56
C ARG A 412 0.87 16.23 -5.24
N PRO A 413 0.44 16.84 -4.12
CA PRO A 413 1.01 16.53 -2.81
C PRO A 413 0.70 15.08 -2.41
N GLY A 414 1.49 14.55 -1.48
CA GLY A 414 1.09 13.36 -0.73
C GLY A 414 -0.15 13.67 0.10
N ARG A 415 -1.05 12.71 0.22
CA ARG A 415 -2.37 12.95 0.80
C ARG A 415 -2.70 11.92 1.85
N VAL A 416 -3.22 12.38 2.98
CA VAL A 416 -3.97 11.54 3.90
C VAL A 416 -5.45 11.82 3.67
N TYR A 417 -6.22 10.79 3.35
CA TYR A 417 -7.65 10.85 3.16
C TYR A 417 -8.36 10.41 4.43
N VAL A 418 -9.28 11.23 4.94
CA VAL A 418 -10.02 10.96 6.17
C VAL A 418 -11.53 10.95 5.95
N HIS A 419 -12.20 10.00 6.59
CA HIS A 419 -13.65 9.86 6.55
C HIS A 419 -14.29 10.68 7.69
N LEU A 420 -15.05 11.72 7.33
CA LEU A 420 -15.67 12.66 8.29
C LEU A 420 -17.21 12.57 8.25
N GLN A 421 -17.69 11.32 8.25
CA GLN A 421 -19.10 10.93 8.35
C GLN A 421 -19.36 10.11 9.62
N GLY A 422 -20.62 10.04 10.04
CA GLY A 422 -21.00 9.40 11.30
C GLY A 422 -20.67 10.28 12.49
N LYS A 423 -19.88 9.76 13.44
CA LYS A 423 -19.51 10.44 14.68
C LYS A 423 -18.01 10.72 14.76
N THR A 424 -17.63 11.76 15.50
CA THR A 424 -16.23 12.11 15.76
C THR A 424 -15.53 11.03 16.59
N PRO A 425 -14.24 10.74 16.32
CA PRO A 425 -13.42 9.91 17.20
C PRO A 425 -12.98 10.68 18.44
N ASP A 426 -12.31 9.98 19.35
CA ASP A 426 -11.55 10.60 20.42
C ASP A 426 -10.42 11.49 19.80
N PRO A 427 -10.25 12.76 20.20
CA PRO A 427 -9.25 13.66 19.61
C PRO A 427 -7.78 13.27 19.82
N ALA A 428 -7.46 12.45 20.84
CA ALA A 428 -6.08 12.00 21.11
C ALA A 428 -5.61 10.90 20.15
N LEU A 429 -6.51 10.29 19.39
CA LEU A 429 -6.16 9.37 18.30
C LEU A 429 -5.55 10.09 17.09
N LEU A 430 -5.71 11.42 17.00
CA LEU A 430 -5.39 12.14 15.78
C LEU A 430 -3.89 12.21 15.51
N THR A 431 -3.07 12.41 16.54
CA THR A 431 -1.62 12.51 16.39
C THR A 431 -1.05 11.20 15.86
N ASP A 432 -1.48 10.09 16.44
CA ASP A 432 -1.07 8.75 16.05
C ASP A 432 -1.45 8.45 14.58
N LEU A 433 -2.69 8.75 14.20
CA LEU A 433 -3.15 8.57 12.83
C LEU A 433 -2.31 9.38 11.82
N MET A 434 -1.90 10.61 12.19
CA MET A 434 -1.05 11.45 11.32
C MET A 434 0.41 10.99 11.28
N CYS A 435 0.90 10.32 12.33
CA CYS A 435 2.18 9.62 12.30
C CYS A 435 2.12 8.41 11.37
N HIS A 436 1.05 7.61 11.44
CA HIS A 436 0.83 6.42 10.63
C HIS A 436 0.63 6.73 9.14
N GLU A 437 -0.38 7.54 8.80
CA GLU A 437 -0.74 7.82 7.41
C GLU A 437 0.13 8.92 6.80
N GLY A 438 0.50 9.92 7.61
CA GLY A 438 1.18 11.13 7.16
C GLY A 438 2.70 11.03 7.25
N ILE A 439 3.24 11.81 8.19
CA ILE A 439 4.68 12.00 8.40
C ILE A 439 4.99 11.59 9.84
N PRO A 440 5.90 10.63 10.11
CA PRO A 440 6.86 9.98 9.18
C PRO A 440 6.37 8.71 8.47
N GLY A 441 5.09 8.33 8.58
CA GLY A 441 4.57 7.08 8.04
C GLY A 441 4.39 7.04 6.52
N HIS A 442 3.20 6.68 6.05
CA HIS A 442 2.96 6.31 4.65
C HIS A 442 3.24 7.43 3.64
N VAL A 443 2.81 8.67 3.89
CA VAL A 443 3.08 9.78 2.95
C VAL A 443 4.58 10.04 2.80
N MET A 444 5.37 9.99 3.89
CA MET A 444 6.83 10.14 3.81
C MET A 444 7.47 8.96 3.07
N ALA A 445 7.06 7.72 3.37
CA ALA A 445 7.54 6.53 2.67
C ALA A 445 7.28 6.64 1.15
N GLY A 446 6.08 7.09 0.78
CA GLY A 446 5.68 7.33 -0.59
C GLY A 446 6.49 8.44 -1.27
N ASP A 447 6.71 9.57 -0.58
CA ASP A 447 7.56 10.67 -1.06
C ASP A 447 8.97 10.20 -1.42
N ILE A 448 9.58 9.42 -0.53
CA ILE A 448 10.92 8.86 -0.74
C ILE A 448 10.90 7.91 -1.93
N GLN A 449 9.92 7.01 -2.01
CA GLN A 449 9.80 6.00 -3.06
C GLN A 449 9.68 6.62 -4.46
N VAL A 450 8.79 7.60 -4.66
CA VAL A 450 8.56 8.18 -5.99
C VAL A 450 9.73 9.02 -6.51
N ARG A 451 10.65 9.43 -5.62
CA ARG A 451 11.86 10.18 -5.98
C ARG A 451 13.07 9.28 -6.29
N GLN A 452 12.94 7.97 -6.14
CA GLN A 452 14.06 7.06 -6.42
C GLN A 452 14.35 6.99 -7.92
N THR A 453 15.50 7.54 -8.33
CA THR A 453 15.96 7.52 -9.74
C THR A 453 16.97 6.41 -10.05
N ARG A 454 17.55 5.80 -9.02
CA ARG A 454 18.60 4.78 -9.13
C ARG A 454 18.12 3.36 -8.78
N THR A 455 16.81 3.20 -8.65
CA THR A 455 16.17 1.92 -8.33
C THR A 455 15.49 1.39 -9.59
N PRO A 456 15.54 0.07 -9.89
CA PRO A 456 14.77 -0.52 -10.96
C PRO A 456 13.26 -0.21 -10.84
N ARG A 457 12.60 0.06 -11.95
CA ARG A 457 11.21 0.56 -12.00
C ARG A 457 10.19 -0.40 -11.40
N PHE A 458 10.48 -1.71 -11.38
CA PHE A 458 9.58 -2.69 -10.75
C PHE A 458 9.37 -2.44 -9.24
N ARG A 459 10.31 -1.76 -8.60
CA ARG A 459 10.26 -1.40 -7.17
C ARG A 459 9.19 -0.34 -6.87
N LEU A 460 8.67 0.33 -7.91
CA LEU A 460 7.53 1.24 -7.82
C LEU A 460 6.18 0.50 -7.89
N ALA A 461 6.18 -0.76 -8.31
CA ALA A 461 4.97 -1.54 -8.56
C ALA A 461 4.70 -2.63 -7.51
N GLY A 462 5.70 -2.97 -6.70
CA GLY A 462 5.62 -3.98 -5.65
C GLY A 462 5.39 -3.38 -4.27
N GLY A 463 4.71 -4.13 -3.41
CA GLY A 463 4.54 -3.81 -1.99
C GLY A 463 4.51 -5.06 -1.14
N TYR A 464 5.02 -4.93 0.08
CA TYR A 464 4.99 -5.96 1.12
C TYR A 464 4.24 -5.38 2.31
N VAL A 465 3.11 -6.02 2.65
CA VAL A 465 2.23 -5.58 3.75
C VAL A 465 3.05 -5.42 5.02
N SER A 466 3.85 -6.43 5.39
CA SER A 466 4.64 -6.37 6.61
C SER A 466 5.70 -5.27 6.64
N PHE A 467 6.30 -4.91 5.52
CA PHE A 467 7.22 -3.78 5.50
C PHE A 467 6.47 -2.45 5.58
N ASN A 468 5.46 -2.25 4.73
CA ASN A 468 4.79 -0.95 4.62
C ASN A 468 4.00 -0.61 5.89
N GLU A 469 3.22 -1.57 6.38
CA GLU A 469 2.43 -1.42 7.60
C GLU A 469 3.31 -1.49 8.84
N GLY A 470 4.38 -2.30 8.80
CA GLY A 470 5.37 -2.33 9.86
C GLY A 470 6.12 -1.02 10.01
N TRP A 471 6.45 -0.36 8.90
CA TRP A 471 7.03 0.99 8.89
C TRP A 471 6.08 2.00 9.49
N ALA A 472 4.82 2.03 9.05
CA ALA A 472 3.85 3.00 9.56
C ALA A 472 3.60 2.82 11.07
N LEU A 473 3.52 1.57 11.55
CA LEU A 473 3.37 1.26 12.96
C LEU A 473 4.66 1.53 13.77
N TYR A 474 5.85 1.36 13.18
CA TYR A 474 7.11 1.82 13.77
C TYR A 474 7.18 3.35 13.81
N ALA A 475 6.65 4.05 12.81
CA ALA A 475 6.62 5.51 12.75
C ALA A 475 5.75 6.12 13.85
N GLU A 476 4.68 5.44 14.28
CA GLU A 476 3.92 5.80 15.48
C GLU A 476 4.80 5.77 16.74
N GLN A 477 5.52 4.67 16.98
CA GLN A 477 6.48 4.59 18.10
C GLN A 477 7.61 5.62 17.99
N LEU A 478 8.12 5.88 16.78
CA LEU A 478 9.13 6.91 16.52
C LEU A 478 8.60 8.30 16.88
N CYS A 479 7.33 8.60 16.56
CA CYS A 479 6.68 9.86 16.91
C CYS A 479 6.73 10.16 18.42
N LYS A 480 6.62 9.13 19.27
CA LYS A 480 6.83 9.27 20.71
C LYS A 480 8.22 9.74 21.06
N GLU A 481 9.24 9.15 20.43
CA GLU A 481 10.64 9.42 20.74
C GLU A 481 11.09 10.81 20.32
N ILE A 482 10.46 11.40 19.28
CA ILE A 482 10.73 12.76 18.83
C ILE A 482 9.80 13.81 19.46
N GLY A 483 8.94 13.41 20.41
CA GLY A 483 8.06 14.32 21.13
C GLY A 483 6.85 14.83 20.34
N ALA A 484 6.35 14.06 19.37
CA ALA A 484 5.16 14.44 18.60
C ALA A 484 3.85 14.29 19.41
N TYR A 485 3.81 13.35 20.35
CA TYR A 485 2.66 13.20 21.26
C TYR A 485 2.71 14.28 22.35
N SER A 486 1.65 15.07 22.44
CA SER A 486 1.66 16.33 23.18
C SER A 486 1.31 16.18 24.66
N ASP A 487 0.62 15.10 25.03
CA ASP A 487 0.21 14.80 26.39
C ASP A 487 0.06 13.29 26.66
N VAL A 488 -0.22 12.96 27.92
CA VAL A 488 -0.39 11.56 28.38
C VAL A 488 -1.55 10.85 27.65
N ALA A 489 -2.57 11.59 27.19
CA ALA A 489 -3.67 10.98 26.47
C ALA A 489 -3.27 10.62 25.04
N ASP A 490 -2.48 11.45 24.36
CA ASP A 490 -1.91 11.12 23.05
C ASP A 490 -1.02 9.86 23.16
N ASP A 491 -0.10 9.80 24.13
CA ASP A 491 0.74 8.62 24.39
C ASP A 491 -0.09 7.36 24.67
N PHE A 492 -1.12 7.49 25.49
CA PHE A 492 -2.00 6.38 25.84
C PHE A 492 -2.83 5.88 24.64
N MET A 493 -3.35 6.81 23.83
CA MET A 493 -4.17 6.47 22.66
C MET A 493 -3.32 5.99 21.47
N HIS A 494 -2.02 6.33 21.41
CA HIS A 494 -1.08 5.64 20.53
C HIS A 494 -0.98 4.14 20.89
N LEU A 495 -0.79 3.82 22.18
CA LEU A 495 -0.78 2.42 22.64
C LEU A 495 -2.12 1.70 22.38
N ASP A 496 -3.25 2.42 22.39
CA ASP A 496 -4.55 1.86 22.00
C ASP A 496 -4.55 1.39 20.53
N GLN A 497 -3.96 2.20 19.65
CA GLN A 497 -3.81 1.85 18.23
C GLN A 497 -2.86 0.67 18.03
N GLU A 498 -1.75 0.62 18.79
CA GLU A 498 -0.83 -0.52 18.81
C GLU A 498 -1.50 -1.81 19.32
N HIS A 499 -2.31 -1.70 20.38
CA HIS A 499 -3.07 -2.81 21.00
C HIS A 499 -4.05 -3.41 19.99
N PHE A 500 -4.75 -2.57 19.23
CA PHE A 500 -5.60 -3.02 18.12
C PHE A 500 -4.81 -3.81 17.05
N ARG A 501 -3.59 -3.39 16.69
CA ARG A 501 -2.73 -4.15 15.75
C ARG A 501 -2.16 -5.44 16.37
N ALA A 502 -2.00 -5.51 17.69
CA ALA A 502 -1.65 -6.76 18.38
C ALA A 502 -2.84 -7.73 18.41
N ALA A 503 -4.06 -7.25 18.66
CA ALA A 503 -5.29 -8.03 18.63
C ALA A 503 -5.52 -8.69 17.26
N ARG A 504 -5.15 -8.01 16.16
CA ARG A 504 -5.16 -8.58 14.80
C ARG A 504 -4.37 -9.88 14.68
N LEU A 505 -3.22 -10.01 15.35
CA LEU A 505 -2.43 -11.25 15.33
C LEU A 505 -3.21 -12.42 15.93
N VAL A 506 -3.86 -12.17 17.07
CA VAL A 506 -4.62 -13.16 17.83
C VAL A 506 -5.88 -13.57 17.06
N VAL A 507 -6.60 -12.61 16.49
CA VAL A 507 -7.86 -12.88 15.77
C VAL A 507 -7.63 -13.59 14.44
N ASP A 508 -6.67 -13.15 13.63
CA ASP A 508 -6.36 -13.78 12.35
C ASP A 508 -5.97 -15.26 12.58
N THR A 509 -5.02 -15.51 13.47
CA THR A 509 -4.62 -16.89 13.83
C THR A 509 -5.71 -17.67 14.55
N GLY A 510 -6.53 -17.00 15.35
CA GLY A 510 -7.70 -17.56 16.03
C GLY A 510 -8.70 -18.16 15.04
N ILE A 511 -9.06 -17.38 14.01
CA ILE A 511 -9.97 -17.79 12.93
C ILE A 511 -9.32 -18.90 12.10
N HIS A 512 -8.11 -18.66 11.58
CA HIS A 512 -7.54 -19.49 10.52
C HIS A 512 -6.79 -20.73 11.01
N ALA A 513 -6.41 -20.81 12.28
CA ALA A 513 -5.65 -21.94 12.83
C ALA A 513 -6.21 -22.53 14.14
N LEU A 514 -6.98 -21.77 14.92
CA LEU A 514 -7.54 -22.24 16.21
C LEU A 514 -9.05 -22.49 16.17
N GLY A 515 -9.71 -22.21 15.04
CA GLY A 515 -11.11 -22.53 14.82
C GLY A 515 -12.10 -21.60 15.53
N TRP A 516 -11.70 -20.35 15.81
CA TRP A 516 -12.62 -19.33 16.29
C TRP A 516 -13.76 -19.10 15.28
N THR A 517 -14.95 -18.89 15.80
CA THR A 517 -16.10 -18.42 15.00
C THR A 517 -16.00 -16.93 14.71
N GLU A 518 -16.74 -16.44 13.70
CA GLU A 518 -16.87 -14.99 13.45
C GLU A 518 -17.26 -14.24 14.74
N GLN A 519 -18.21 -14.78 15.52
CA GLN A 519 -18.68 -14.09 16.72
C GLN A 519 -17.62 -14.05 17.83
N GLN A 520 -16.88 -15.13 18.06
CA GLN A 520 -15.76 -15.11 19.04
C GLN A 520 -14.68 -14.09 18.66
N ALA A 521 -14.36 -14.00 17.37
CA ALA A 521 -13.44 -13.00 16.86
C ALA A 521 -13.98 -11.56 17.03
N VAL A 522 -15.28 -11.34 16.78
CA VAL A 522 -15.94 -10.04 16.99
C VAL A 522 -15.94 -9.67 18.47
N ASP A 523 -16.32 -10.59 19.34
CA ASP A 523 -16.34 -10.37 20.79
C ASP A 523 -14.95 -10.00 21.31
N PHE A 524 -13.90 -10.69 20.83
CA PHE A 524 -12.51 -10.37 21.15
C PHE A 524 -12.11 -8.97 20.65
N MET A 525 -12.45 -8.60 19.42
CA MET A 525 -12.15 -7.25 18.89
C MET A 525 -12.92 -6.15 19.62
N MET A 526 -14.11 -6.44 20.16
CA MET A 526 -14.87 -5.50 20.98
C MET A 526 -14.28 -5.35 22.38
N SER A 527 -13.93 -6.46 23.04
CA SER A 527 -13.39 -6.42 24.42
C SER A 527 -11.96 -5.91 24.47
N THR A 528 -11.15 -6.31 23.50
CA THR A 528 -9.70 -6.06 23.48
C THR A 528 -9.38 -4.90 22.54
N GLY A 529 -9.82 -4.96 21.28
CA GLY A 529 -9.59 -3.89 20.30
C GLY A 529 -10.48 -2.66 20.46
N ARG A 530 -11.39 -2.65 21.47
CA ARG A 530 -12.29 -1.53 21.84
C ARG A 530 -13.08 -0.96 20.67
N LEU A 531 -13.37 -1.79 19.68
CA LEU A 531 -14.15 -1.39 18.51
C LEU A 531 -15.65 -1.41 18.80
N SER A 532 -16.41 -0.55 18.11
CA SER A 532 -17.86 -0.73 18.04
C SER A 532 -18.22 -2.06 17.37
N PRO A 533 -19.40 -2.64 17.65
CA PRO A 533 -19.80 -3.92 17.06
C PRO A 533 -19.69 -3.98 15.53
N ASP A 534 -20.07 -2.89 14.86
CA ASP A 534 -20.04 -2.83 13.39
C ASP A 534 -18.61 -2.75 12.85
N GLN A 535 -17.73 -1.97 13.49
CA GLN A 535 -16.31 -1.91 13.14
C GLN A 535 -15.63 -3.26 13.38
N ALA A 536 -15.86 -3.88 14.54
CA ALA A 536 -15.33 -5.20 14.89
C ALA A 536 -15.75 -6.25 13.86
N ARG A 537 -17.03 -6.28 13.48
CA ARG A 537 -17.55 -7.21 12.47
C ARG A 537 -16.97 -6.97 11.09
N SER A 538 -16.85 -5.71 10.67
CA SER A 538 -16.22 -5.35 9.39
C SER A 538 -14.78 -5.84 9.31
N GLU A 539 -13.98 -5.56 10.35
CA GLU A 539 -12.59 -5.99 10.44
C GLU A 539 -12.45 -7.52 10.48
N VAL A 540 -13.25 -8.22 11.29
CA VAL A 540 -13.23 -9.69 11.35
C VAL A 540 -13.59 -10.32 10.00
N ARG A 541 -14.58 -9.79 9.28
CA ARG A 541 -14.97 -10.26 7.94
C ARG A 541 -13.88 -10.02 6.91
N ARG A 542 -13.16 -8.91 7.01
CA ARG A 542 -11.92 -8.68 6.26
C ARG A 542 -10.88 -9.76 6.58
N TYR A 543 -10.62 -10.07 7.85
CA TYR A 543 -9.61 -11.08 8.23
C TYR A 543 -9.98 -12.47 7.69
N ILE A 544 -11.24 -12.89 7.83
CA ILE A 544 -11.76 -14.17 7.29
C ILE A 544 -11.46 -14.34 5.80
N THR A 545 -11.55 -13.26 5.02
CA THR A 545 -11.41 -13.29 3.56
C THR A 545 -10.00 -12.94 3.06
N LEU A 546 -9.13 -12.43 3.94
CA LEU A 546 -7.73 -12.11 3.66
C LEU A 546 -6.79 -12.73 4.70
N PRO A 547 -6.67 -14.07 4.73
CA PRO A 547 -5.90 -14.74 5.78
C PRO A 547 -4.44 -14.27 5.80
N GLY A 548 -3.96 -13.92 6.99
CA GLY A 548 -2.58 -13.54 7.24
C GLY A 548 -2.27 -12.07 6.93
N GLN A 549 -3.11 -11.34 6.20
CA GLN A 549 -2.84 -9.93 5.87
C GLN A 549 -2.76 -9.05 7.12
N ALA A 550 -3.69 -9.26 8.07
CA ALA A 550 -3.74 -8.52 9.32
C ALA A 550 -2.52 -8.77 10.21
N THR A 551 -1.79 -9.87 9.99
CA THR A 551 -0.58 -10.20 10.75
C THR A 551 0.63 -9.35 10.35
N GLY A 552 0.62 -8.79 9.13
CA GLY A 552 1.76 -8.04 8.59
C GLY A 552 2.13 -6.81 9.42
N TYR A 553 1.13 -6.08 9.93
CA TYR A 553 1.29 -4.82 10.68
C TYR A 553 2.25 -4.97 11.87
N LYS A 554 1.82 -5.72 12.89
CA LYS A 554 2.57 -5.85 14.14
C LYS A 554 3.83 -6.69 13.98
N ILE A 555 3.82 -7.74 13.15
CA ILE A 555 5.03 -8.52 12.84
C ILE A 555 6.09 -7.66 12.13
N GLY A 556 5.65 -6.78 11.22
CA GLY A 556 6.49 -5.81 10.55
C GLY A 556 7.20 -4.86 11.52
N MET A 557 6.42 -4.20 12.37
CA MET A 557 6.94 -3.30 13.42
C MET A 557 7.94 -4.03 14.32
N LEU A 558 7.56 -5.20 14.85
CA LEU A 558 8.42 -5.99 15.74
C LEU A 558 9.75 -6.36 15.06
N LYS A 559 9.72 -6.68 13.76
CA LYS A 559 10.96 -6.97 13.02
C LYS A 559 11.83 -5.73 12.87
N ILE A 560 11.25 -4.57 12.55
CA ILE A 560 12.02 -3.31 12.46
C ILE A 560 12.63 -2.96 13.81
N MET A 561 11.87 -3.06 14.90
CA MET A 561 12.37 -2.83 16.26
C MET A 561 13.47 -3.83 16.65
N ALA A 562 13.35 -5.11 16.28
CA ALA A 562 14.38 -6.10 16.53
C ALA A 562 15.68 -5.79 15.75
N LEU A 563 15.57 -5.27 14.53
CA LEU A 563 16.71 -4.82 13.73
C LEU A 563 17.36 -3.57 14.30
N LEU A 564 16.56 -2.63 14.83
CA LEU A 564 17.05 -1.46 15.57
C LEU A 564 17.89 -1.90 16.76
N HIS A 565 17.33 -2.74 17.64
CA HIS A 565 18.05 -3.22 18.82
C HIS A 565 19.32 -4.01 18.47
N LYS A 566 19.28 -4.81 17.40
CA LYS A 566 20.47 -5.53 16.88
C LYS A 566 21.56 -4.54 16.45
N ALA A 567 21.21 -3.48 15.74
CA ALA A 567 22.13 -2.45 15.29
C ALA A 567 22.74 -1.67 16.47
N GLU A 568 21.90 -1.22 17.41
CA GLU A 568 22.33 -0.54 18.63
C GLU A 568 23.35 -1.37 19.42
N THR A 569 23.03 -2.65 19.63
CA THR A 569 23.91 -3.58 20.36
C THR A 569 25.22 -3.81 19.60
N ALA A 570 25.15 -4.00 18.29
CA ALA A 570 26.32 -4.33 17.48
C ALA A 570 27.28 -3.15 17.25
N LEU A 571 26.76 -1.92 17.22
CA LEU A 571 27.53 -0.70 16.95
C LEU A 571 27.83 0.10 18.22
N GLY A 572 27.08 -0.09 19.30
CA GLY A 572 27.27 0.56 20.59
C GLY A 572 27.31 2.09 20.44
N PRO A 573 28.30 2.79 21.02
CA PRO A 573 28.44 4.24 20.88
C PRO A 573 28.62 4.77 19.45
N LYS A 574 28.82 3.88 18.46
CA LYS A 574 28.93 4.25 17.03
C LYS A 574 27.58 4.17 16.31
N PHE A 575 26.55 3.65 16.96
CA PHE A 575 25.22 3.58 16.38
C PHE A 575 24.71 5.00 16.10
N ASP A 576 24.22 5.22 14.87
CA ASP A 576 23.58 6.46 14.45
C ASP A 576 22.14 6.14 14.06
N ILE A 577 21.21 6.64 14.87
CA ILE A 577 19.79 6.43 14.68
C ILE A 577 19.27 7.00 13.35
N LYS A 578 19.86 8.11 12.88
CA LYS A 578 19.46 8.72 11.61
C LYS A 578 19.87 7.88 10.42
N ALA A 579 21.09 7.35 10.49
CA ALA A 579 21.59 6.43 9.48
C ALA A 579 20.76 5.13 9.43
N PHE A 580 20.28 4.65 10.59
CA PHE A 580 19.39 3.49 10.65
C PHE A 580 18.03 3.78 10.02
N ASP A 581 17.33 4.86 10.39
CA ASP A 581 16.02 5.15 9.81
C ASP A 581 16.09 5.44 8.30
N ASP A 582 17.10 6.19 7.87
CA ASP A 582 17.36 6.40 6.44
C ASP A 582 17.60 5.07 5.74
N LEU A 583 18.35 4.14 6.35
CA LEU A 583 18.54 2.81 5.80
C LEU A 583 17.19 2.12 5.61
N ILE A 584 16.34 2.05 6.64
CA ILE A 584 15.06 1.33 6.55
C ILE A 584 14.22 1.82 5.37
N ILE A 585 14.02 3.14 5.23
CA ILE A 585 13.04 3.68 4.28
C ILE A 585 13.58 3.96 2.87
N SER A 586 14.90 4.17 2.73
CA SER A 586 15.52 4.71 1.50
C SER A 586 15.42 3.85 0.24
N ASP A 587 15.26 2.53 0.35
CA ASP A 587 15.16 1.61 -0.81
C ASP A 587 13.72 1.11 -1.05
N GLY A 588 12.73 1.68 -0.36
CA GLY A 588 11.31 1.36 -0.53
C GLY A 588 10.90 -0.03 -0.05
N SER A 589 9.66 -0.40 -0.33
CA SER A 589 9.03 -1.63 0.18
C SER A 589 9.82 -2.90 -0.15
N GLN A 590 10.18 -3.73 0.83
CA GLN A 590 10.96 -4.96 0.60
C GLN A 590 10.55 -6.11 1.54
N PRO A 591 10.84 -7.38 1.23
CA PRO A 591 10.65 -8.47 2.18
C PRO A 591 11.48 -8.25 3.44
N LEU A 592 10.94 -8.61 4.61
CA LEU A 592 11.61 -8.41 5.90
C LEU A 592 12.92 -9.21 6.04
N LEU A 593 13.05 -10.36 5.37
CA LEU A 593 14.33 -11.10 5.32
C LEU A 593 15.39 -10.35 4.50
N VAL A 594 14.99 -9.69 3.41
CA VAL A 594 15.91 -8.85 2.62
C VAL A 594 16.29 -7.60 3.42
N LEU A 595 15.33 -7.00 4.15
CA LEU A 595 15.61 -5.90 5.07
C LEU A 595 16.64 -6.29 6.15
N GLU A 596 16.48 -7.48 6.74
CA GLU A 596 17.43 -7.98 7.75
C GLU A 596 18.84 -8.14 7.20
N GLU A 597 18.99 -8.77 6.04
CA GLU A 597 20.30 -8.91 5.40
C GLU A 597 20.94 -7.54 5.10
N ARG A 598 20.12 -6.57 4.67
CA ARG A 598 20.57 -5.21 4.40
C ARG A 598 21.04 -4.48 5.66
N VAL A 599 20.35 -4.65 6.78
CA VAL A 599 20.79 -4.14 8.10
C VAL A 599 22.08 -4.81 8.53
N ASP A 600 22.23 -6.12 8.32
CA ASP A 600 23.44 -6.86 8.68
C ASP A 600 24.67 -6.40 7.88
N ASN A 601 24.49 -6.20 6.57
CA ASN A 601 25.51 -5.65 5.70
C ASN A 601 25.89 -4.23 6.13
N TRP A 602 24.91 -3.38 6.43
CA TRP A 602 25.19 -2.03 6.93
C TRP A 602 25.95 -2.04 8.27
N ILE A 603 25.58 -2.90 9.22
CA ILE A 603 26.33 -3.08 10.48
C ILE A 603 27.78 -3.49 10.20
N ALA A 604 28.00 -4.41 9.26
CA ALA A 604 29.34 -4.86 8.89
C ALA A 604 30.17 -3.71 8.27
N ASP A 605 29.59 -2.94 7.36
CA ASP A 605 30.23 -1.78 6.73
C ASP A 605 30.60 -0.71 7.76
N GLN A 606 29.69 -0.39 8.68
CA GLN A 606 29.95 0.57 9.77
C GLN A 606 31.07 0.12 10.72
N LYS A 607 31.28 -1.19 10.86
CA LYS A 607 32.42 -1.75 11.61
C LYS A 607 33.72 -1.64 10.82
N GLN A 608 33.68 -1.87 9.50
CA GLN A 608 34.85 -1.87 8.62
C GLN A 608 35.37 -0.47 8.26
N ALA A 609 34.51 0.53 8.11
CA ALA A 609 34.89 1.92 7.79
C ALA A 609 35.79 2.62 8.85
N ARG A 610 36.31 1.84 9.81
CA ARG A 610 37.18 2.27 10.91
C ARG A 610 38.47 1.45 11.03
N HIS A 611 38.77 0.58 10.05
CA HIS A 611 40.13 0.15 9.74
C HIS A 611 40.64 0.99 8.56
#